data_AF-A0A946D5F2-F1
#
_entry.id   AF-A0A946D5F2-F1
#
_cell.length_a   1.000
_cell.length_b   1.000
_cell.length_c   1.000
_cell.angle_alpha   90.00
_cell.angle_beta   90.00
_cell.angle_gamma   90.00
#
_symmetry.space_group_name_H-M   'P 1'
#
loop_
_entity.id
_entity.type
_entity.pdbx_description
1 polymer ?
#
loop_
_entity_poly.entity_id
_entity_poly.type
_entity_poly.pdbx_seq_one_letter_code
_entity_poly.pdbx_strand_id
1 'polypeptide(L)'
;MAFRPSYYNDPWRIREVTDPAILAKMNVMQIYRDDIWRRMGGALVGVGLCTFGIYSLTMIPHAPDAVLADRAMWWGITLNVAGIAAFLLSWLAPDLSGIWCRSPRFPPKK
;
A
#
# COMPACT_ATOMS: atom_id res chain seq x y z
N MET A 1 22.58 -46.12 0.82
CA MET A 1 23.71 -45.17 0.79
C MET A 1 23.16 -43.75 0.83
N ALA A 2 23.39 -43.02 1.92
CA ALA A 2 22.81 -41.71 2.18
C ALA A 2 23.77 -40.60 1.72
N PHE A 3 23.33 -39.76 0.78
CA PHE A 3 24.07 -38.60 0.30
C PHE A 3 23.75 -37.40 1.20
N ARG A 4 24.65 -37.04 2.12
CA ARG A 4 24.55 -35.78 2.88
C ARG A 4 25.20 -34.66 2.07
N PRO A 5 24.52 -33.55 1.73
CA PRO A 5 25.20 -32.40 1.17
C PRO A 5 25.74 -31.51 2.30
N SER A 6 27.07 -31.42 2.38
CA SER A 6 27.82 -30.49 3.22
C SER A 6 27.79 -29.08 2.60
N TYR A 7 26.85 -28.23 3.03
CA TYR A 7 26.73 -26.83 2.58
C TYR A 7 27.09 -25.80 3.68
N TYR A 8 27.79 -26.19 4.75
CA TYR A 8 27.85 -25.38 5.98
C TYR A 8 29.22 -24.85 6.42
N ASN A 9 30.28 -24.96 5.62
CA ASN A 9 31.65 -24.71 6.13
C ASN A 9 32.49 -23.72 5.29
N ASP A 10 31.96 -22.54 4.95
CA ASP A 10 32.79 -21.42 4.45
C ASP A 10 32.94 -20.34 5.54
N PRO A 11 34.02 -20.35 6.35
CA PRO A 11 34.21 -19.43 7.47
C PRO A 11 34.53 -17.98 7.05
N TRP A 12 34.79 -17.73 5.77
CA TRP A 12 35.16 -16.42 5.25
C TRP A 12 33.94 -15.55 4.90
N ARG A 13 32.79 -16.16 4.54
CA ARG A 13 31.57 -15.43 4.16
C ARG A 13 30.80 -14.86 5.37
N ILE A 14 31.04 -15.38 6.57
CA ILE A 14 30.34 -14.93 7.79
C ILE A 14 30.90 -13.58 8.28
N ARG A 15 32.18 -13.27 8.01
CA ARG A 15 32.81 -12.04 8.50
C ARG A 15 32.39 -10.78 7.76
N GLU A 16 31.96 -10.90 6.50
CA GLU A 16 31.53 -9.76 5.67
C GLU A 16 30.12 -9.26 6.04
N VAL A 17 29.27 -10.11 6.64
CA VAL A 17 27.87 -9.77 6.97
C VAL A 17 27.75 -9.15 8.38
N THR A 18 28.81 -9.15 9.17
CA THR A 18 28.84 -8.61 10.54
C THR A 18 29.35 -7.17 10.66
N ASP A 19 29.60 -6.49 9.54
CA ASP A 19 30.03 -5.10 9.59
C ASP A 19 28.84 -4.22 10.04
N PRO A 20 28.86 -3.64 11.26
CA PRO A 20 27.70 -2.93 11.80
C PRO A 20 27.35 -1.70 10.96
N ALA A 21 28.32 -1.14 10.21
CA ALA A 21 28.09 -0.07 9.26
C ALA A 21 27.27 -0.55 8.04
N ILE A 22 27.53 -1.76 7.54
CA ILE A 22 26.78 -2.33 6.41
C ILE A 22 25.41 -2.82 6.89
N LEU A 23 25.31 -3.45 8.05
CA LEU A 23 24.03 -3.83 8.67
C LEU A 23 23.16 -2.59 9.01
N ALA A 24 23.74 -1.50 9.52
CA ALA A 24 23.02 -0.25 9.73
C ALA A 24 22.61 0.41 8.42
N LYS A 25 23.45 0.35 7.37
CA LYS A 25 23.15 0.92 6.05
C LYS A 25 22.15 0.07 5.26
N MET A 26 22.06 -1.24 5.51
CA MET A 26 21.06 -2.16 4.92
C MET A 26 19.72 -2.16 5.70
N ASN A 27 19.73 -1.94 7.03
CA ASN A 27 18.51 -1.96 7.84
C ASN A 27 17.76 -0.63 7.85
N VAL A 28 18.37 0.46 7.40
CA VAL A 28 17.80 1.80 7.51
C VAL A 28 17.36 2.30 6.13
N MET A 29 16.08 2.03 5.83
CA MET A 29 15.14 3.11 5.46
C MET A 29 15.07 3.56 3.98
N GLN A 30 15.19 2.66 2.99
CA GLN A 30 14.72 2.99 1.61
C GLN A 30 13.44 2.28 1.18
N ILE A 31 13.14 1.09 1.74
CA ILE A 31 11.96 0.31 1.35
C ILE A 31 10.61 0.93 1.82
N TYR A 32 10.63 1.95 2.70
CA TYR A 32 9.40 2.52 3.27
C TYR A 32 9.03 3.95 2.82
N ARG A 33 9.94 4.69 2.16
CA ARG A 33 9.67 6.10 1.83
C ARG A 33 8.79 6.27 0.59
N ASP A 34 9.03 5.50 -0.46
CA ASP A 34 8.20 5.59 -1.68
C ASP A 34 6.79 5.03 -1.46
N ASP A 35 6.68 4.10 -0.51
CA ASP A 35 5.41 3.48 -0.14
C ASP A 35 4.53 4.43 0.68
N ILE A 36 5.13 5.29 1.50
CA ILE A 36 4.39 6.28 2.29
C ILE A 36 3.73 7.34 1.40
N TRP A 37 4.41 7.80 0.35
CA TRP A 37 3.84 8.78 -0.58
C TRP A 37 2.65 8.23 -1.34
N ARG A 38 2.69 6.94 -1.72
CA ARG A 38 1.57 6.25 -2.36
C ARG A 38 0.38 6.08 -1.41
N ARG A 39 0.63 5.68 -0.16
CA ARG A 39 -0.40 5.57 0.89
C ARG A 39 -1.06 6.93 1.14
N MET A 40 -0.25 7.98 1.29
CA MET A 40 -0.71 9.35 1.50
C MET A 40 -1.50 9.88 0.29
N GLY A 41 -1.03 9.61 -0.94
CA GLY A 41 -1.74 10.02 -2.15
C GLY A 41 -3.15 9.42 -2.23
N GLY A 42 -3.29 8.11 -2.06
CA GLY A 42 -4.60 7.48 -2.07
C GLY A 42 -5.48 7.88 -0.88
N ALA A 43 -4.89 8.09 0.30
CA ALA A 43 -5.62 8.57 1.47
C ALA A 43 -6.17 9.99 1.26
N LEU A 44 -5.37 10.89 0.66
CA LEU A 44 -5.79 12.25 0.33
C LEU A 44 -6.91 12.26 -0.72
N VAL A 45 -6.83 11.41 -1.73
CA VAL A 45 -7.91 11.23 -2.71
C VAL A 45 -9.18 10.74 -2.02
N GLY A 46 -9.07 9.75 -1.13
CA GLY A 46 -10.20 9.25 -0.35
C GLY A 46 -10.86 10.34 0.50
N VAL A 47 -10.06 11.12 1.23
CA VAL A 47 -10.54 12.26 2.03
C VAL A 47 -11.18 13.34 1.15
N GLY A 48 -10.59 13.65 0.00
CA GLY A 48 -11.14 14.63 -0.95
C GLY A 48 -12.51 14.20 -1.51
N LEU A 49 -12.66 12.93 -1.88
CA LEU A 49 -13.93 12.38 -2.35
C LEU A 49 -15.00 12.40 -1.25
N CYS A 50 -14.66 12.00 -0.02
CA CYS A 50 -15.60 12.10 1.11
C CYS A 50 -16.00 13.55 1.39
N THR A 51 -15.05 14.48 1.38
CA THR A 51 -15.33 15.91 1.59
C THR A 51 -16.29 16.44 0.53
N PHE A 52 -16.05 16.10 -0.75
CA PHE A 52 -16.94 16.50 -1.85
C PHE A 52 -18.31 15.80 -1.77
N GLY A 53 -18.35 14.54 -1.35
CA GLY A 53 -19.58 13.78 -1.13
C GLY A 53 -20.44 14.39 -0.02
N ILE A 54 -19.85 14.68 1.14
CA ILE A 54 -20.52 15.37 2.27
C ILE A 54 -21.03 16.74 1.80
N TYR A 55 -20.21 17.51 1.10
CA TYR A 55 -20.62 18.81 0.55
C TYR A 55 -21.84 18.69 -0.36
N SER A 56 -21.85 17.71 -1.28
CA SER A 56 -23.00 17.43 -2.15
C SER A 56 -24.28 17.15 -1.35
N LEU A 57 -24.17 16.38 -0.25
CA LEU A 57 -25.31 16.08 0.63
C LEU A 57 -25.83 17.33 1.36
N THR A 58 -24.93 18.22 1.78
CA THR A 58 -25.34 19.48 2.44
C THR A 58 -26.05 20.46 1.50
N MET A 59 -25.87 20.32 0.18
CA MET A 59 -26.48 21.18 -0.82
C MET A 59 -27.87 20.74 -1.28
N ILE A 60 -28.35 19.55 -0.85
CA ILE A 60 -29.69 19.04 -1.18
C ILE A 60 -30.82 20.05 -0.87
N PRO A 61 -30.84 20.75 0.29
CA PRO A 61 -31.92 21.69 0.62
C PRO A 61 -31.97 22.93 -0.28
N HIS A 62 -30.89 23.21 -1.02
CA HIS A 62 -30.80 24.36 -1.92
C HIS A 62 -31.12 24.02 -3.37
N ALA A 63 -31.53 22.78 -3.66
CA ALA A 63 -31.89 22.36 -5.01
C ALA A 63 -33.23 23.01 -5.46
N PRO A 64 -33.31 23.55 -6.69
CA PRO A 64 -34.53 24.14 -7.25
C PRO A 64 -35.60 23.10 -7.65
N ASP A 65 -35.23 21.81 -7.73
CA ASP A 65 -36.04 20.71 -8.24
C ASP A 65 -35.76 19.43 -7.41
N ALA A 66 -36.81 18.65 -7.15
CA ALA A 66 -36.74 17.34 -6.49
C ALA A 66 -35.89 16.31 -7.27
N VAL A 67 -35.91 16.33 -8.60
CA VAL A 67 -35.07 15.45 -9.44
C VAL A 67 -33.60 15.81 -9.28
N LEU A 68 -33.29 17.11 -9.19
CA LEU A 68 -31.91 17.54 -8.95
C LEU A 68 -31.45 17.20 -7.53
N ALA A 69 -32.34 17.32 -6.54
CA ALA A 69 -32.09 16.91 -5.16
C ALA A 69 -31.76 15.41 -5.06
N ASP A 70 -32.53 14.55 -5.72
CA ASP A 70 -32.30 13.09 -5.73
C ASP A 70 -30.96 12.74 -6.39
N ARG A 71 -30.63 13.37 -7.53
CA ARG A 71 -29.32 13.20 -8.17
C ARG A 71 -28.16 13.65 -7.29
N ALA A 72 -28.29 14.79 -6.61
CA ALA A 72 -27.28 15.31 -5.70
C ALA A 72 -27.08 14.40 -4.48
N MET A 73 -28.17 13.79 -3.98
CA MET A 73 -28.13 12.80 -2.91
C MET A 73 -27.37 11.55 -3.34
N TRP A 74 -27.76 10.93 -4.46
CA TRP A 74 -27.08 9.73 -4.97
C TRP A 74 -25.61 9.99 -5.29
N TRP A 75 -25.30 11.16 -5.86
CA TRP A 75 -23.92 11.58 -6.12
C TRP A 75 -23.10 11.74 -4.84
N GLY A 76 -23.68 12.33 -3.80
CA GLY A 76 -23.04 12.46 -2.50
C GLY A 76 -22.75 11.10 -1.86
N ILE A 77 -23.70 10.16 -1.94
CA ILE A 77 -23.54 8.79 -1.41
C ILE A 77 -22.42 8.06 -2.16
N THR A 78 -22.43 8.06 -3.49
CA THR A 78 -21.43 7.35 -4.29
C THR A 78 -20.01 7.87 -4.05
N LEU A 79 -19.84 9.19 -3.92
CA LEU A 79 -18.56 9.81 -3.60
C LEU A 79 -18.04 9.42 -2.22
N ASN A 80 -18.91 9.33 -1.22
CA ASN A 80 -18.50 8.86 0.11
C ASN A 80 -18.08 7.40 0.09
N VAL A 81 -18.84 6.53 -0.59
CA VAL A 81 -18.48 5.11 -0.74
C VAL A 81 -17.14 4.97 -1.49
N ALA A 82 -16.97 5.70 -2.59
CA ALA A 82 -15.73 5.71 -3.35
C ALA A 82 -14.55 6.26 -2.53
N GLY A 83 -14.77 7.31 -1.73
CA GLY A 83 -13.76 7.90 -0.86
C GLY A 83 -13.30 6.96 0.24
N ILE A 84 -14.23 6.28 0.90
CA ILE A 84 -13.92 5.24 1.90
C ILE A 84 -13.16 4.08 1.24
N ALA A 85 -13.63 3.59 0.09
CA ALA A 85 -12.96 2.52 -0.63
C ALA A 85 -11.54 2.92 -1.07
N ALA A 86 -11.36 4.12 -1.62
CA ALA A 86 -10.05 4.64 -2.02
C ALA A 86 -9.10 4.79 -0.83
N PHE A 87 -9.61 5.27 0.30
CA PHE A 87 -8.83 5.34 1.54
C PHE A 87 -8.41 3.95 2.01
N LEU A 88 -9.33 3.00 2.13
CA LEU A 88 -8.99 1.64 2.58
C LEU A 88 -8.01 0.94 1.62
N LEU A 89 -8.20 1.11 0.31
CA LEU A 89 -7.32 0.54 -0.69
C LEU A 89 -5.93 1.18 -0.69
N SER A 90 -5.79 2.46 -0.34
CA SER A 90 -4.47 3.10 -0.24
C SER A 90 -3.62 2.50 0.88
N TRP A 91 -4.26 1.99 1.94
CA TRP A 91 -3.60 1.28 3.02
C TRP A 91 -3.36 -0.20 2.70
N LEU A 92 -4.25 -0.84 1.94
CA LEU A 92 -4.17 -2.28 1.63
C LEU A 92 -3.23 -2.62 0.46
N ALA A 93 -3.12 -1.75 -0.54
CA ALA A 93 -2.29 -1.96 -1.73
C ALA A 93 -0.83 -2.36 -1.45
N PRO A 94 -0.11 -1.71 -0.51
CA PRO A 94 1.26 -2.08 -0.22
C PRO A 94 1.39 -3.45 0.46
N ASP A 95 0.42 -3.83 1.29
CA ASP A 95 0.40 -5.14 1.96
C ASP A 95 0.15 -6.29 0.97
N LEU A 96 -0.64 -6.03 -0.07
CA LEU A 96 -0.84 -6.97 -1.19
C LEU A 96 0.41 -7.11 -2.07
N SER A 97 1.17 -6.02 -2.28
CA SER A 97 2.35 -6.07 -3.17
C SER A 97 3.46 -7.01 -2.67
N GLY A 98 3.58 -7.18 -1.34
CA GLY A 98 4.57 -8.07 -0.72
C GLY A 98 4.27 -9.57 -0.93
N ILE A 99 3.02 -9.95 -1.16
CA ILE A 99 2.61 -11.35 -1.37
C ILE A 99 2.95 -11.80 -2.79
N TRP A 100 2.80 -10.93 -3.78
CA TRP A 100 2.91 -11.27 -5.20
C TRP A 100 4.32 -11.03 -5.78
N CYS A 101 5.11 -10.11 -5.20
CA CYS A 101 6.43 -9.75 -5.72
C CYS A 101 7.60 -10.54 -5.09
N ARG A 102 7.33 -11.55 -4.26
CA ARG A 102 8.39 -12.38 -3.67
C ARG A 102 8.91 -13.36 -4.73
N SER A 103 9.95 -12.97 -5.46
CA SER A 103 10.55 -13.81 -6.50
C SER A 103 10.93 -15.18 -5.90
N PRO A 104 10.50 -16.31 -6.50
CA PRO A 104 10.81 -17.64 -5.99
C PRO A 104 12.34 -17.80 -5.94
N ARG A 105 12.86 -18.19 -4.76
CA ARG A 105 14.29 -18.50 -4.61
C ARG A 105 14.57 -19.78 -5.39
N PHE A 106 14.99 -19.64 -6.64
CA PHE A 106 15.47 -20.79 -7.40
C PHE A 106 16.83 -21.21 -6.83
N PRO A 107 17.01 -22.51 -6.47
CA PRO A 107 18.31 -23.02 -6.08
C PRO A 107 19.29 -22.87 -7.27
N PRO A 108 20.57 -22.55 -7.03
CA PRO A 108 21.56 -22.46 -8.10
C PRO A 108 21.64 -23.80 -8.83
N LYS A 109 21.59 -23.77 -10.17
CA LYS A 109 21.84 -24.96 -10.99
C LYS A 109 23.29 -25.41 -10.77
N LYS A 110 23.45 -26.68 -10.41
CA LYS A 110 24.75 -27.35 -10.27
C LYS A 110 25.39 -27.59 -11.63
#